data_AF-A0A2Z4FMU4-F1
#
_entry.id   AF-A0A2Z4FMU4-F1
#
_cell.length_a   1.000
_cell.length_b   1.000
_cell.length_c   1.000
_cell.angle_alpha   90.00
_cell.angle_beta   90.00
_cell.angle_gamma   90.00
#
_symmetry.space_group_name_H-M   'P 1'
#
loop_
_entity.id
_entity.type
_entity.pdbx_description
1 polymer ?
#
loop_
_entity_poly.entity_id
_entity_poly.type
_entity_poly.pdbx_seq_one_letter_code
_entity_poly.pdbx_strand_id
1 'polypeptide(L)'
;MSSYYKTIDGVKYDRELLELADKLTQGQGDGRLSTDDAKQLYEEVVDGDNYTDIEKATVKFIRDNYKWTEAADDWFRTEIRKWAATK
;
A
#
# COMPACT_ATOMS: atom_id res chain seq x y z
N MET A 1 7.26 -6.35 21.58
CA MET A 1 7.64 -6.84 20.25
C MET A 1 6.46 -6.60 19.33
N SER A 2 6.55 -5.63 18.42
CA SER A 2 5.50 -5.41 17.41
C SER A 2 5.59 -6.54 16.39
N SER A 3 4.47 -7.20 16.09
CA SER A 3 4.41 -8.25 15.07
C SER A 3 4.70 -7.65 13.69
N TYR A 4 5.57 -8.24 12.88
CA TYR A 4 5.79 -7.81 11.49
C TYR A 4 4.49 -7.83 10.65
N TYR A 5 3.52 -8.67 11.02
CA TYR A 5 2.27 -8.81 10.28
C TYR A 5 1.06 -8.32 11.06
N LYS A 6 0.06 -7.83 10.34
CA LYS A 6 -1.31 -7.59 10.83
C LYS A 6 -2.21 -8.68 10.27
N THR A 7 -3.04 -9.30 11.11
CA THR A 7 -4.02 -10.30 10.65
C THR A 7 -5.41 -9.70 10.64
N ILE A 8 -6.08 -9.73 9.50
CA ILE A 8 -7.46 -9.27 9.33
C ILE A 8 -8.23 -10.43 8.68
N ASP A 9 -9.29 -10.89 9.34
CA ASP A 9 -10.13 -12.02 8.89
C ASP A 9 -9.33 -13.29 8.53
N GLY A 10 -8.29 -13.58 9.30
CA GLY A 10 -7.43 -14.75 9.10
C GLY A 10 -6.38 -14.61 7.99
N VAL A 11 -6.35 -13.48 7.28
CA VAL A 11 -5.34 -13.17 6.27
C VAL A 11 -4.24 -12.30 6.88
N LYS A 12 -2.98 -12.62 6.59
CA LYS A 12 -1.82 -11.84 7.02
C LYS A 12 -1.49 -10.77 6.00
N TYR A 13 -1.15 -9.59 6.52
CA TYR A 13 -0.76 -8.43 5.77
C TYR A 13 0.52 -7.84 6.35
N ASP A 14 1.24 -7.10 5.53
CA ASP A 14 2.32 -6.23 5.96
C ASP A 14 1.73 -5.16 6.89
N ARG A 15 2.21 -5.13 8.13
CA ARG A 15 1.71 -4.18 9.13
C ARG A 15 2.12 -2.75 8.80
N GLU A 16 3.36 -2.55 8.36
CA GLU A 16 3.96 -1.22 8.19
C GLU A 16 3.31 -0.52 6.99
N LEU A 17 3.07 -1.26 5.92
CA LEU A 17 2.36 -0.72 4.75
C LEU A 17 0.90 -0.34 5.07
N LEU A 18 0.21 -1.13 5.91
CA LEU A 18 -1.14 -0.78 6.37
C LEU A 18 -1.15 0.43 7.29
N GLU A 19 -0.21 0.52 8.23
CA GLU A 19 -0.08 1.67 9.13
C GLU A 19 0.25 2.95 8.36
N LEU A 20 1.05 2.85 7.30
CA LEU A 20 1.35 3.98 6.40
C LEU A 20 0.08 4.46 5.69
N ALA A 21 -0.72 3.55 5.11
CA ALA A 21 -1.98 3.91 4.46
C ALA A 21 -2.99 4.56 5.44
N ASP A 22 -3.09 4.02 6.66
CA ASP A 22 -3.90 4.61 7.75
C ASP A 22 -3.43 6.04 8.06
N LYS A 23 -2.12 6.25 8.23
CA LYS A 23 -1.54 7.56 8.53
C LYS A 23 -1.79 8.59 7.43
N LEU A 24 -1.60 8.20 6.17
CA LEU A 24 -1.75 9.10 5.02
C LEU A 24 -3.22 9.54 4.84
N THR A 25 -4.18 8.69 5.23
CA THR A 25 -5.62 9.04 5.15
C THR A 25 -6.16 9.77 6.38
N GLN A 26 -5.50 9.69 7.54
CA GLN A 26 -5.84 10.43 8.75
C GLN A 26 -5.30 11.87 8.78
N GLY A 27 -4.44 12.24 7.83
CA GLY A 27 -3.78 13.55 7.75
C GLY A 27 -4.67 14.69 7.25
N GLN A 28 -4.04 15.79 6.84
CA GLN A 28 -4.74 16.96 6.28
C GLN A 28 -5.12 16.69 4.81
N GLY A 29 -6.42 16.54 4.55
CA GLY A 29 -6.93 16.29 3.20
C GLY A 29 -8.42 15.97 3.19
N ASP A 30 -8.92 15.46 2.08
CA ASP A 30 -10.32 15.02 1.92
C ASP A 30 -10.53 13.53 2.26
N GLY A 31 -9.54 12.92 2.93
CA GLY A 31 -9.55 11.51 3.31
C GLY A 31 -9.27 10.54 2.16
N ARG A 32 -8.77 11.03 1.01
CA ARG A 32 -8.30 10.20 -0.11
C ARG A 32 -6.78 10.21 -0.19
N LEU A 33 -6.22 9.09 -0.65
CA LEU A 33 -4.82 8.98 -1.05
C LEU A 33 -4.59 9.80 -2.33
N SER A 34 -3.74 10.82 -2.22
CA SER A 34 -3.25 11.64 -3.32
C SER A 34 -2.12 10.93 -4.08
N THR A 35 -1.70 11.50 -5.21
CA THR A 35 -0.56 10.94 -5.97
C THR A 35 0.74 10.97 -5.15
N ASP A 36 0.90 11.93 -4.24
CA ASP A 36 2.11 11.98 -3.39
C ASP A 36 2.04 10.95 -2.25
N ASP A 37 0.85 10.62 -1.75
CA ASP A 37 0.64 9.50 -0.83
C ASP A 37 0.90 8.16 -1.53
N ALA A 38 0.48 8.04 -2.79
CA ALA A 38 0.74 6.87 -3.62
C ALA A 38 2.24 6.62 -3.83
N LYS A 39 3.04 7.68 -4.00
CA LYS A 39 4.51 7.57 -4.12
C LYS A 39 5.14 7.06 -2.83
N GLN A 40 4.71 7.57 -1.68
CA GLN A 40 5.19 7.10 -0.37
C GLN A 40 4.85 5.61 -0.15
N LEU A 41 3.62 5.20 -0.48
CA LEU A 41 3.24 3.78 -0.44
C LEU A 41 4.06 2.93 -1.41
N TYR A 42 4.38 3.47 -2.59
CA TYR A 42 5.18 2.75 -3.58
C TYR A 42 6.62 2.55 -3.09
N GLU A 43 7.24 3.59 -2.55
CA GLU A 43 8.59 3.54 -1.95
C GLU A 43 8.66 2.45 -0.88
N GLU A 44 7.67 2.40 0.02
CA GLU A 44 7.60 1.36 1.06
C GLU A 44 7.49 -0.06 0.47
N VAL A 45 6.67 -0.26 -0.58
CA VAL A 45 6.54 -1.57 -1.24
C VAL A 45 7.86 -2.00 -1.88
N VAL A 46 8.60 -1.09 -2.50
CA VAL A 46 9.80 -1.45 -3.25
C VAL A 46 11.05 -1.58 -2.39
N ASP A 47 11.11 -0.91 -1.23
CA ASP A 47 12.24 -0.96 -0.29
C ASP A 47 12.44 -2.35 0.31
N GLY A 48 11.34 -3.10 0.53
CA GLY A 48 11.40 -4.50 0.97
C GLY A 48 12.04 -5.47 -0.05
N ASP A 49 12.27 -5.00 -1.29
CA ASP A 49 12.88 -5.67 -2.45
C ASP A 49 12.28 -7.03 -2.87
N ASN A 50 11.25 -7.50 -2.15
CA ASN A 50 10.54 -8.76 -2.36
C ASN A 50 9.04 -8.50 -2.48
N TYR A 51 8.39 -9.18 -3.44
CA TYR A 51 6.94 -9.07 -3.65
C TYR A 51 6.26 -10.42 -3.43
N THR A 52 6.22 -10.84 -2.16
CA THR A 52 5.61 -12.11 -1.76
C THR A 52 4.08 -12.03 -1.80
N ASP A 53 3.42 -13.13 -1.45
CA ASP A 53 1.96 -13.17 -1.37
C ASP A 53 1.41 -12.24 -0.29
N ILE A 54 2.20 -11.92 0.75
CA ILE A 54 1.80 -10.99 1.81
C ILE A 54 1.78 -9.54 1.28
N GLU A 55 2.83 -9.09 0.59
CA GLU A 55 2.88 -7.73 0.02
C GLU A 55 1.83 -7.57 -1.07
N LYS A 56 1.61 -8.58 -1.92
CA LYS A 56 0.53 -8.60 -2.92
C LYS A 56 -0.85 -8.48 -2.26
N ALA A 57 -1.12 -9.27 -1.23
CA ALA A 57 -2.38 -9.22 -0.50
C ALA A 57 -2.56 -7.85 0.18
N THR A 58 -1.49 -7.25 0.69
CA THR A 58 -1.53 -5.95 1.35
C THR A 58 -1.77 -4.81 0.38
N VAL A 59 -1.07 -4.78 -0.75
CA VAL A 59 -1.30 -3.82 -1.83
C VAL A 59 -2.76 -3.92 -2.31
N LYS A 60 -3.27 -5.12 -2.53
CA LYS A 60 -4.67 -5.34 -2.91
C LYS A 60 -5.63 -4.82 -1.82
N PHE A 61 -5.36 -5.12 -0.55
CA PHE A 61 -6.19 -4.67 0.56
C PHE A 61 -6.27 -3.15 0.62
N ILE A 62 -5.13 -2.45 0.53
CA ILE A 62 -5.11 -0.97 0.55
C ILE A 62 -5.90 -0.41 -0.63
N ARG A 63 -5.73 -1.02 -1.80
CA ARG A 63 -6.43 -0.65 -3.02
C ARG A 63 -7.94 -0.79 -2.95
N ASP A 64 -8.44 -1.79 -2.22
CA ASP A 64 -9.87 -2.08 -2.14
C ASP A 64 -10.56 -1.34 -0.97
N ASN A 65 -9.82 -1.00 0.09
CA ASN A 65 -10.41 -0.49 1.33
C ASN A 65 -10.16 1.00 1.60
N TYR A 66 -9.22 1.63 0.89
CA TYR A 66 -8.95 3.05 1.02
C TYR A 66 -9.51 3.82 -0.16
N LYS A 67 -9.81 5.10 0.05
CA LYS A 67 -10.24 5.98 -1.04
C LYS A 67 -9.00 6.58 -1.69
N TRP A 68 -9.01 6.64 -3.02
CA TRP A 68 -7.95 7.21 -3.83
C TRP A 68 -8.49 8.35 -4.67
N THR A 69 -7.64 9.31 -5.00
CA THR A 69 -7.87 10.12 -6.21
C THR A 69 -7.62 9.24 -7.43
N GLU A 70 -8.32 9.49 -8.54
CA GLU A 70 -8.15 8.73 -9.78
C GLU A 70 -6.70 8.74 -10.27
N ALA A 71 -6.04 9.91 -10.22
CA ALA A 71 -4.64 10.04 -10.60
C ALA A 71 -3.68 9.22 -9.72
N ALA A 72 -3.95 9.14 -8.42
CA ALA A 72 -3.16 8.32 -7.50
C ALA A 72 -3.35 6.82 -7.76
N ASP A 73 -4.61 6.43 -7.97
CA ASP A 73 -5.03 5.08 -8.26
C ASP A 73 -4.33 4.51 -9.50
N ASP A 74 -4.37 5.27 -10.59
CA ASP A 74 -3.78 4.90 -11.88
C ASP A 74 -2.25 4.86 -11.83
N TRP A 75 -1.64 5.87 -11.22
CA TRP A 75 -0.19 5.95 -11.08
C TRP A 75 0.35 4.77 -10.28
N PHE A 76 -0.24 4.50 -9.10
CA PHE A 76 0.22 3.43 -8.21
C PHE A 76 0.14 2.06 -8.87
N ARG A 77 -0.99 1.74 -9.53
CA ARG A 77 -1.14 0.46 -10.26
C ARG A 77 -0.10 0.31 -11.35
N THR A 78 0.18 1.39 -12.06
CA THR A 78 1.12 1.38 -13.18
C THR A 78 2.53 1.10 -12.67
N GLU A 79 2.98 1.80 -11.64
CA GLU A 79 4.33 1.62 -11.11
C GLU A 79 4.51 0.27 -10.41
N ILE A 80 3.53 -0.18 -9.61
CA ILE A 80 3.56 -1.52 -9.00
C ILE A 80 3.65 -2.60 -10.08
N ARG A 81 2.89 -2.51 -11.18
CA ARG A 81 2.96 -3.48 -12.28
C ARG A 81 4.31 -3.48 -12.99
N LYS A 82 4.88 -2.30 -13.25
CA LYS A 82 6.21 -2.18 -13.88
C LYS A 82 7.28 -2.79 -13.01
N TRP A 83 7.28 -2.46 -11.72
CA TRP A 83 8.27 -2.96 -10.77
C TRP A 83 8.09 -4.46 -10.49
N ALA A 84 6.87 -4.94 -10.27
CA ALA A 84 6.62 -6.36 -10.02
C ALA A 84 7.02 -7.27 -11.19
N ALA A 85 7.10 -6.73 -12.42
CA ALA A 85 7.57 -7.47 -13.59
C ALA A 85 9.10 -7.68 -13.61
N THR A 86 9.85 -7.01 -12.72
CA THR A 86 11.32 -7.18 -12.59
C THR A 86 11.72 -8.11 -11.45
N LYS A 87 10.73 -8.69 -10.75
CA LYS A 87 10.90 -9.57 -9.60
C LYS A 87 10.73 -11.05 -9.95
#